data_AF-A0A1Y6KDN0-F1
#
_entry.id   AF-A0A1Y6KDN0-F1
#
_cell.length_a   1.000
_cell.length_b   1.000
_cell.length_c   1.000
_cell.angle_alpha   90.00
_cell.angle_beta   90.00
_cell.angle_gamma   90.00
#
_symmetry.space_group_name_H-M   'P 1'
#
loop_
_entity.id
_entity.type
_entity.pdbx_description
1 polymer ?
#
loop_
_entity_poly.entity_id
_entity_poly.type
_entity_poly.pdbx_seq_one_letter_code
_entity_poly.pdbx_strand_id
1 'polypeptide(L)'
;MVMHIIDRRLNPGGKSLENRQRFLRRAKALVQGAVKKTSQDRDIKDVLEGGEVSIPLDGMDEPRFRREGGTRDMVLPGNKKFIEGDILPRSGDGSGRKSGPGQGDSEDAFRFVLSKEEFVNLFLDDLELPDLAKRKFAEAESEGLVRAGYSTSGSPANISISRTVTRALARRVALRRPRPEAIAELEEKIEQETDEDKKAALVAELEALKAKAKRIPFIDPIDIRYRRFEAVPKPIAQAVMFCLMDVSGSMSEHMKDLAKRFYMLLYVFLTRRYRHVEIVFIRHTDRAEEVDEQTFFYGPASGGTLVSSALQCMHDIVRSRFRPSDWNIYAAQASDGDNATSDSENVARLLTDNILPVSQFFAYLEVGESGTYSFEMPDSALWSLYERLRANGEPLSMRKVRDRSEIFPVFHDLFQRRGTTQERAAS
;
A
#
# COMPACT_ATOMS: atom_id res chain seq x y z
N MET A 1 6.77 0.44 6.53
CA MET A 1 6.83 -0.44 7.72
C MET A 1 5.41 -0.88 8.02
N VAL A 2 5.14 -2.17 8.24
CA VAL A 2 3.75 -2.69 8.35
C VAL A 2 3.20 -2.39 9.74
N MET A 3 2.02 -1.76 9.81
CA MET A 3 1.31 -1.49 11.08
C MET A 3 1.03 -2.80 11.82
N HIS A 4 1.60 -2.95 13.02
CA HIS A 4 1.40 -4.12 13.86
C HIS A 4 0.25 -3.88 14.83
N ILE A 5 -0.99 -4.13 14.37
CA ILE A 5 -2.14 -4.16 15.27
C ILE A 5 -2.05 -5.41 16.16
N ILE A 6 -1.73 -5.22 17.44
CA ILE A 6 -1.73 -6.30 18.42
C ILE A 6 -3.17 -6.52 18.90
N ASP A 7 -3.84 -7.50 18.32
CA ASP A 7 -5.12 -7.99 18.83
C ASP A 7 -4.91 -8.75 20.15
N ARG A 8 -5.27 -8.11 21.27
CA ARG A 8 -5.13 -8.67 22.63
C ARG A 8 -6.31 -9.55 23.06
N ARG A 9 -7.31 -9.80 22.20
CA ARG A 9 -8.44 -10.67 22.53
C ARG A 9 -7.94 -12.08 22.80
N LEU A 10 -8.32 -12.67 23.95
CA LEU A 10 -8.13 -14.10 24.20
C LEU A 10 -8.83 -14.87 23.08
N ASN A 11 -8.07 -15.54 22.22
CA ASN A 11 -8.60 -16.30 21.10
C ASN A 11 -9.09 -17.66 21.62
N PRO A 12 -10.38 -17.83 21.98
CA PRO A 12 -10.85 -19.04 22.61
C PRO A 12 -11.17 -20.02 21.48
N GLY A 13 -10.19 -20.82 21.09
CA GLY A 13 -10.38 -21.96 20.19
C GLY A 13 -10.62 -21.62 18.72
N GLY A 14 -9.64 -21.92 17.87
CA GLY A 14 -9.86 -22.41 16.50
C GLY A 14 -10.54 -21.50 15.47
N LYS A 15 -10.80 -20.21 15.75
CA LYS A 15 -11.30 -19.29 14.72
C LYS A 15 -10.25 -19.14 13.59
N SER A 16 -10.69 -19.35 12.35
CA SER A 16 -9.85 -19.39 11.14
C SER A 16 -8.96 -18.15 11.02
N LEU A 17 -7.69 -18.35 10.64
CA LEU A 17 -6.73 -17.27 10.36
C LEU A 17 -7.31 -16.22 9.40
N GLU A 18 -8.17 -16.66 8.47
CA GLU A 18 -8.86 -15.80 7.51
C GLU A 18 -9.82 -14.80 8.16
N ASN A 19 -10.60 -15.20 9.17
CA ASN A 19 -11.52 -14.31 9.85
C ASN A 19 -10.76 -13.24 10.63
N ARG A 20 -9.64 -13.61 11.27
CA ARG A 20 -8.74 -12.67 11.94
C ARG A 20 -8.16 -11.66 10.94
N GLN A 21 -7.69 -12.12 9.78
CA GLN A 21 -7.20 -11.23 8.73
C GLN A 21 -8.28 -10.25 8.23
N ARG A 22 -9.52 -10.72 8.04
CA ARG A 22 -10.65 -9.86 7.66
C ARG A 22 -10.98 -8.82 8.73
N PHE A 23 -10.96 -9.20 10.01
CA PHE A 23 -11.14 -8.27 11.13
C PHE A 23 -10.04 -7.20 11.15
N LEU A 24 -8.76 -7.61 11.08
CA LEU A 24 -7.63 -6.69 11.07
C LEU A 24 -7.68 -5.72 9.88
N ARG A 25 -8.12 -6.19 8.70
CA ARG A 25 -8.32 -5.32 7.53
C ARG A 25 -9.41 -4.26 7.76
N ARG A 26 -10.56 -4.65 8.33
CA ARG A 26 -11.64 -3.71 8.68
C ARG A 26 -11.20 -2.70 9.73
N ALA A 27 -10.54 -3.18 10.78
CA ALA A 27 -9.98 -2.33 11.83
C ALA A 27 -8.99 -1.31 11.24
N LYS A 28 -8.06 -1.73 10.39
CA LYS A 28 -7.13 -0.82 9.70
C LYS A 28 -7.89 0.25 8.91
N ALA A 29 -8.89 -0.12 8.12
CA ALA A 29 -9.67 0.82 7.32
C ALA A 29 -10.43 1.85 8.18
N LEU A 30 -10.99 1.43 9.32
CA LEU A 30 -11.64 2.34 10.27
C LEU A 30 -10.66 3.28 10.94
N VAL A 31 -9.47 2.79 11.33
CA VAL A 31 -8.39 3.63 11.89
C VAL A 31 -7.94 4.66 10.84
N GLN A 32 -7.75 4.24 9.58
CA GLN A 32 -7.42 5.16 8.47
C GLN A 32 -8.49 6.24 8.30
N GLY A 33 -9.76 5.85 8.26
CA GLY A 33 -10.87 6.79 8.14
C GLY A 33 -10.96 7.76 9.33
N ALA A 34 -10.74 7.28 10.55
CA ALA A 34 -10.74 8.10 11.77
C ALA A 34 -9.56 9.07 11.83
N VAL A 35 -8.37 8.62 11.42
CA VAL A 35 -7.17 9.48 11.27
C VAL A 35 -7.43 10.57 10.23
N LYS A 36 -8.03 10.23 9.08
CA LYS A 36 -8.36 11.20 8.03
C LYS A 36 -9.33 12.27 8.50
N LYS A 37 -10.39 11.89 9.22
CA LYS A 37 -11.36 12.84 9.81
C LYS A 37 -10.68 13.72 10.87
N THR A 38 -10.00 13.11 11.83
CA THR A 38 -9.30 13.84 12.90
C THR A 38 -8.25 14.80 12.34
N SER A 39 -7.58 14.44 11.24
CA SER A 39 -6.56 15.29 10.62
C SER A 39 -7.12 16.48 9.83
N GLN A 40 -8.40 16.48 9.44
CA GLN A 40 -9.03 17.65 8.82
C GLN A 40 -9.29 18.75 9.86
N ASP A 41 -9.54 18.37 11.10
CA ASP A 41 -9.90 19.27 12.19
C ASP A 41 -8.69 19.74 13.02
N ARG A 42 -7.52 19.07 12.91
CA ARG A 42 -6.31 19.39 13.68
C ARG A 42 -5.31 20.24 12.92
N ASP A 43 -4.57 21.05 13.66
CA ASP A 43 -3.45 21.83 13.14
C ASP A 43 -2.26 20.92 12.79
N ILE A 44 -1.58 21.21 11.67
CA ILE A 44 -0.49 20.38 11.11
C ILE A 44 0.69 20.21 12.09
N LYS A 45 0.93 21.18 12.98
CA LYS A 45 1.95 21.07 14.03
C LYS A 45 1.60 19.96 15.03
N ASP A 46 0.33 19.81 15.37
CA ASP A 46 -0.17 18.79 16.31
C ASP A 46 -0.20 17.39 15.67
N VAL A 47 -0.41 17.32 14.35
CA VAL A 47 -0.29 16.07 13.56
C VAL A 47 1.12 15.46 13.68
N LEU A 48 2.14 16.31 13.79
CA LEU A 48 3.52 15.90 13.96
C LEU A 48 3.88 15.57 15.41
N GLU A 49 3.01 15.74 16.40
CA GLU A 49 3.32 15.38 17.80
C GLU A 49 2.74 14.01 18.21
N GLY A 50 1.91 13.41 17.37
CA GLY A 50 1.18 12.17 17.67
C GLY A 50 -0.12 12.45 18.42
N GLY A 51 -0.95 11.43 18.61
CA GLY A 51 -2.22 11.68 19.29
C GLY A 51 -3.12 10.48 19.49
N GLU A 52 -4.06 10.66 20.42
CA GLU A 52 -5.17 9.74 20.63
C GLU A 52 -6.21 9.92 19.53
N VAL A 53 -6.56 8.82 18.88
CA VAL A 53 -7.63 8.73 17.88
C VAL A 53 -8.74 7.88 18.46
N SER A 54 -9.91 8.49 18.62
CA SER A 54 -11.12 7.80 19.05
C SER A 54 -11.82 7.24 17.82
N ILE A 55 -12.09 5.93 17.81
CA ILE A 55 -12.80 5.27 16.72
C ILE A 55 -14.20 4.89 17.23
N PRO A 56 -15.26 5.31 16.52
CA PRO A 56 -16.61 4.84 16.80
C PRO A 56 -16.70 3.34 16.54
N LEU A 57 -17.39 2.61 17.42
CA LEU A 57 -17.51 1.15 17.41
C LEU A 57 -18.24 0.59 16.19
N ASP A 58 -19.00 1.42 15.47
CA ASP A 58 -19.83 1.01 14.35
C ASP A 58 -19.00 0.30 13.27
N GLY A 59 -19.20 -1.03 13.17
CA GLY A 59 -18.55 -1.89 12.18
C GLY A 59 -17.45 -2.82 12.71
N MET A 60 -17.09 -2.73 14.00
CA MET A 60 -16.12 -3.63 14.64
C MET A 60 -16.72 -4.94 15.17
N ASP A 61 -18.05 -5.03 15.17
CA ASP A 61 -18.76 -6.22 15.62
C ASP A 61 -18.62 -7.39 14.63
N GLU A 62 -18.43 -8.58 15.19
CA GLU A 62 -18.51 -9.83 14.45
C GLU A 62 -19.98 -10.27 14.36
N PRO A 63 -20.55 -10.42 13.15
CA PRO A 63 -21.88 -10.98 13.02
C PRO A 63 -21.89 -12.41 13.57
N ARG A 64 -22.75 -12.66 14.55
CA ARG A 64 -22.93 -13.99 15.15
C ARG A 64 -24.12 -14.65 14.50
N PHE A 65 -23.87 -15.69 13.71
CA PHE A 65 -24.95 -16.53 13.19
C PHE A 65 -25.46 -17.44 14.31
N ARG A 66 -26.70 -17.20 14.76
CA ARG A 66 -27.43 -18.15 15.60
C ARG A 66 -28.12 -19.16 14.70
N ARG A 67 -27.98 -20.45 15.01
CA ARG A 67 -28.74 -21.52 14.35
C ARG A 67 -30.12 -21.67 15.00
N GLU A 68 -30.88 -20.60 15.10
CA GLU A 68 -32.24 -20.59 15.69
C GLU A 68 -33.31 -20.56 14.59
N GLY A 69 -33.22 -21.50 13.65
CA GLY A 69 -34.20 -21.66 12.56
C GLY A 69 -34.56 -23.11 12.34
N GLY A 70 -35.81 -23.36 11.93
CA GLY A 70 -36.38 -24.69 11.66
C GLY A 70 -37.17 -25.30 12.82
N THR A 71 -37.91 -26.37 12.55
CA THR A 71 -38.53 -27.23 13.55
C THR A 71 -37.43 -28.03 14.25
N ARG A 72 -37.36 -27.97 15.58
CA ARG A 72 -36.36 -28.69 16.37
C ARG A 72 -37.01 -29.43 17.52
N ASP A 73 -36.69 -30.71 17.61
CA ASP A 73 -36.97 -31.54 18.78
C ASP A 73 -35.73 -31.53 19.67
N MET A 74 -35.88 -31.07 20.91
CA MET A 74 -34.80 -31.08 21.90
C MET A 74 -35.38 -31.51 23.25
N VAL A 75 -34.66 -32.40 23.94
CA VAL A 75 -35.03 -32.83 25.28
C VAL A 75 -34.47 -31.82 26.29
N LEU A 76 -35.34 -31.11 26.99
CA LEU A 76 -34.98 -30.23 28.10
C LEU A 76 -35.04 -31.03 29.42
N PRO A 77 -33.90 -31.34 30.06
CA PRO A 77 -33.91 -32.03 31.35
C PRO A 77 -34.54 -31.14 32.42
N GLY A 78 -35.30 -31.74 33.34
CA GLY A 78 -35.98 -31.02 34.43
C GLY A 78 -37.46 -30.72 34.19
N ASN A 79 -38.07 -31.27 33.13
CA ASN A 79 -39.51 -31.22 32.96
C ASN A 79 -40.21 -32.04 34.07
N LYS A 80 -40.95 -31.36 34.95
CA LYS A 80 -41.77 -31.96 36.00
C LYS A 80 -43.27 -31.69 35.82
N LYS A 81 -43.66 -30.93 34.79
CA LYS A 81 -45.01 -30.33 34.69
C LYS A 81 -45.68 -30.47 33.33
N PHE A 82 -44.94 -30.64 32.24
CA PHE A 82 -45.49 -30.64 30.88
C PHE A 82 -45.53 -32.06 30.30
N ILE A 83 -46.56 -32.36 29.50
CA ILE A 83 -46.74 -33.64 28.80
C ILE A 83 -46.57 -33.42 27.28
N GLU A 84 -46.30 -34.48 26.54
CA GLU A 84 -46.22 -34.46 25.07
C GLU A 84 -47.50 -33.87 24.46
N GLY A 85 -47.38 -32.79 23.68
CA GLY A 85 -48.50 -32.06 23.07
C GLY A 85 -48.78 -30.66 23.66
N ASP A 86 -48.20 -30.33 24.82
CA ASP A 86 -48.36 -29.00 25.42
C ASP A 86 -47.61 -27.91 24.64
N ILE A 87 -48.29 -26.79 24.38
CA ILE A 87 -47.69 -25.61 23.74
C ILE A 87 -47.01 -24.77 24.83
N LEU A 88 -45.68 -24.82 24.89
CA LEU A 88 -44.90 -23.93 25.75
C LEU A 88 -45.01 -22.49 25.22
N PRO A 89 -45.36 -21.48 26.06
CA PRO A 89 -45.23 -20.10 25.66
C PRO A 89 -43.76 -19.84 25.34
N ARG A 90 -43.48 -19.29 24.14
CA ARG A 90 -42.13 -18.81 23.82
C ARG A 90 -41.68 -17.93 24.97
N SER A 91 -40.55 -18.28 25.59
CA SER A 91 -39.93 -17.47 26.62
C SER A 91 -39.81 -16.06 26.06
N GLY A 92 -40.63 -15.14 26.58
CA GLY A 92 -40.56 -13.74 26.21
C GLY A 92 -39.14 -13.27 26.47
N ASP A 93 -38.57 -12.58 25.48
CA ASP A 93 -37.29 -11.87 25.54
C ASP A 93 -36.24 -12.60 26.39
N GLY A 94 -35.51 -13.53 25.75
CA GLY A 94 -34.16 -13.80 26.19
C GLY A 94 -33.48 -12.45 26.40
N SER A 95 -33.05 -12.20 27.63
CA SER A 95 -32.48 -10.96 28.16
C SER A 95 -31.27 -10.50 27.34
N GLY A 96 -31.55 -9.97 26.16
CA GLY A 96 -30.82 -8.84 25.63
C GLY A 96 -31.14 -7.71 26.58
N ARG A 97 -30.19 -7.39 27.47
CA ARG A 97 -30.14 -6.13 28.18
C ARG A 97 -30.35 -5.03 27.12
N LYS A 98 -31.60 -4.59 26.96
CA LYS A 98 -31.92 -3.33 26.29
C LYS A 98 -31.27 -2.28 27.17
N SER A 99 -30.11 -1.81 26.76
CA SER A 99 -29.61 -0.53 27.23
C SER A 99 -30.70 0.48 26.88
N GLY A 100 -31.39 0.99 27.89
CA GLY A 100 -32.30 2.11 27.70
C GLY A 100 -31.52 3.31 27.16
N PRO A 101 -32.15 4.19 26.37
CA PRO A 101 -31.52 5.45 26.00
C PRO A 101 -31.36 6.28 27.27
N GLY A 102 -30.11 6.40 27.74
CA GLY A 102 -29.71 7.23 28.88
C GLY A 102 -29.25 6.43 30.10
N GLN A 103 -28.03 6.73 30.55
CA GLN A 103 -27.36 6.26 31.78
C GLN A 103 -26.67 4.90 31.71
N GLY A 104 -25.78 4.77 30.73
CA GLY A 104 -24.43 4.29 30.99
C GLY A 104 -23.51 5.33 30.38
N ASP A 105 -22.53 5.83 31.13
CA ASP A 105 -21.41 6.57 30.55
C ASP A 105 -20.62 5.53 29.74
N SER A 106 -21.11 5.24 28.54
CA SER A 106 -20.51 4.31 27.62
C SER A 106 -19.27 4.99 27.08
N GLU A 107 -18.15 4.83 27.77
CA GLU A 107 -16.81 4.98 27.20
C GLU A 107 -16.56 3.90 26.12
N ASP A 108 -17.54 3.66 25.26
CA ASP A 108 -17.57 2.63 24.22
C ASP A 108 -16.86 3.11 22.94
N ALA A 109 -16.06 4.17 23.04
CA ALA A 109 -15.19 4.61 21.96
C ALA A 109 -13.80 4.00 22.15
N PHE A 110 -13.36 3.20 21.18
CA PHE A 110 -12.00 2.65 21.22
C PHE A 110 -11.02 3.82 21.03
N ARG A 111 -10.34 4.21 22.11
CA ARG A 111 -9.25 5.18 22.05
C ARG A 111 -7.97 4.44 21.69
N PHE A 112 -7.45 4.70 20.50
CA PHE A 112 -6.13 4.24 20.10
C PHE A 112 -5.14 5.37 20.35
N VAL A 113 -4.15 5.12 21.20
CA VAL A 113 -2.99 5.99 21.32
C VAL A 113 -2.03 5.60 20.19
N LEU A 114 -1.95 6.41 19.14
CA LEU A 114 -1.00 6.20 18.06
C LEU A 114 0.28 6.96 18.36
N SER A 115 1.43 6.33 18.13
CA SER A 115 2.69 7.07 18.11
C SER A 115 2.70 8.06 16.93
N LYS A 116 3.50 9.13 17.06
CA LYS A 116 3.75 10.09 15.97
C LYS A 116 4.04 9.39 14.64
N GLU A 117 4.93 8.39 14.67
CA GLU A 117 5.35 7.70 13.46
C GLU A 117 4.24 6.85 12.85
N GLU A 118 3.43 6.17 13.68
CA GLU A 118 2.29 5.38 13.20
C GLU A 118 1.21 6.27 12.62
N PHE A 119 0.92 7.40 13.25
CA PHE A 119 -0.03 8.38 12.74
C PHE A 119 0.39 8.87 11.35
N VAL A 120 1.64 9.34 11.22
CA VAL A 120 2.18 9.83 9.94
C VAL A 120 2.20 8.72 8.88
N ASN A 121 2.62 7.51 9.22
CA ASN A 121 2.61 6.40 8.26
C ASN A 121 1.21 6.05 7.77
N LEU A 122 0.22 6.04 8.68
CA LEU A 122 -1.16 5.76 8.31
C LEU A 122 -1.75 6.87 7.45
N PHE A 123 -1.41 8.12 7.78
CA PHE A 123 -1.79 9.31 7.06
C PHE A 123 -1.21 9.35 5.63
N LEU A 124 0.01 8.85 5.42
CA LEU A 124 0.69 8.84 4.12
C LEU A 124 0.49 7.57 3.28
N ASP A 125 -0.15 6.51 3.81
CA ASP A 125 -0.27 5.19 3.14
C ASP A 125 -1.04 5.27 1.80
N ASP A 126 -1.99 6.20 1.71
CA ASP A 126 -2.86 6.38 0.54
C ASP A 126 -2.30 7.37 -0.52
N LEU A 127 -1.11 7.93 -0.26
CA LEU A 127 -0.47 8.92 -1.12
C LEU A 127 0.70 8.32 -1.92
N GLU A 128 0.76 8.63 -3.21
CA GLU A 128 1.82 8.21 -4.12
C GLU A 128 2.10 9.32 -5.15
N LEU A 129 3.36 9.46 -5.55
CA LEU A 129 3.73 10.29 -6.70
C LEU A 129 3.08 9.74 -7.97
N PRO A 130 2.34 10.57 -8.73
CA PRO A 130 1.73 10.16 -10.00
C PRO A 130 2.79 9.68 -11.00
N ASP A 131 2.46 8.66 -11.80
CA ASP A 131 3.27 8.21 -12.94
C ASP A 131 4.75 7.88 -12.67
N LEU A 132 5.08 7.45 -11.45
CA LEU A 132 6.45 7.08 -11.03
C LEU A 132 7.03 5.87 -11.79
N ALA A 133 6.20 5.10 -12.50
CA ALA A 133 6.62 3.88 -13.20
C ALA A 133 7.35 4.14 -14.52
N LYS A 134 7.47 5.39 -14.97
CA LYS A 134 8.13 5.71 -16.24
C LYS A 134 9.63 6.01 -16.02
N ARG A 135 10.37 5.70 -17.07
CA ARG A 135 11.78 6.03 -17.36
C ARG A 135 12.85 5.22 -16.61
N LYS A 136 13.92 4.95 -17.35
CA LYS A 136 14.72 3.73 -17.31
C LYS A 136 15.76 3.76 -16.19
N PHE A 137 16.19 2.55 -15.83
CA PHE A 137 17.33 2.15 -15.03
C PHE A 137 18.32 3.27 -14.64
N ALA A 138 18.19 3.77 -13.41
CA ALA A 138 19.34 4.21 -12.64
C ALA A 138 19.79 3.07 -11.71
N GLU A 139 21.08 3.04 -11.41
CA GLU A 139 21.83 1.91 -10.85
C GLU A 139 21.06 1.03 -9.85
N ALA A 140 21.06 -0.27 -10.16
CA ALA A 140 20.30 -1.29 -9.46
C ALA A 140 20.93 -1.62 -8.10
N GLU A 141 20.45 -1.00 -7.02
CA GLU A 141 20.81 -1.41 -5.66
C GLU A 141 19.87 -2.46 -5.06
N SER A 142 18.71 -2.73 -5.69
CA SER A 142 17.77 -3.76 -5.20
C SER A 142 17.69 -4.96 -6.13
N GLU A 143 18.37 -6.03 -5.75
CA GLU A 143 18.18 -7.35 -6.37
C GLU A 143 16.88 -7.97 -5.87
N GLY A 144 15.94 -8.19 -6.78
CA GLY A 144 14.74 -8.96 -6.51
C GLY A 144 14.98 -10.43 -6.83
N LEU A 145 14.72 -11.33 -5.89
CA LEU A 145 14.71 -12.77 -6.18
C LEU A 145 13.47 -13.13 -7.00
N VAL A 146 13.68 -13.51 -8.26
CA VAL A 146 12.63 -14.04 -9.14
C VAL A 146 12.85 -15.53 -9.33
N ARG A 147 11.75 -16.29 -9.43
CA ARG A 147 11.82 -17.73 -9.62
C ARG A 147 12.27 -18.06 -11.04
N ALA A 148 13.50 -18.55 -11.17
CA ALA A 148 14.17 -18.90 -12.44
C ALA A 148 14.07 -20.39 -12.81
N GLY A 149 13.11 -21.12 -12.22
CA GLY A 149 12.88 -22.54 -12.51
C GLY A 149 13.44 -23.49 -11.46
N TYR A 150 14.18 -24.52 -11.91
CA TYR A 150 14.65 -25.61 -11.05
C TYR A 150 16.09 -26.03 -11.35
N SER A 151 16.82 -26.39 -10.30
CA SER A 151 18.19 -26.91 -10.36
C SER A 151 18.26 -28.34 -9.78
N THR A 152 19.29 -29.09 -10.14
CA THR A 152 19.64 -30.39 -9.53
C THR A 152 20.31 -30.24 -8.17
N SER A 153 20.90 -29.08 -7.88
CA SER A 153 21.56 -28.75 -6.62
C SER A 153 21.02 -27.43 -6.04
N GLY A 154 21.02 -27.31 -4.71
CA GLY A 154 20.57 -26.11 -4.00
C GLY A 154 20.40 -26.32 -2.50
N SER A 155 19.96 -25.27 -1.80
CA SER A 155 19.66 -25.35 -0.37
C SER A 155 18.47 -26.28 -0.10
N PRO A 156 18.52 -27.17 0.92
CA PRO A 156 17.41 -28.05 1.31
C PRO A 156 16.05 -27.33 1.49
N ALA A 157 16.07 -26.07 1.94
CA ALA A 157 14.86 -25.25 2.09
C ALA A 157 14.12 -25.02 0.75
N ASN A 158 14.84 -25.05 -0.36
CA ASN A 158 14.29 -24.81 -1.70
C ASN A 158 13.85 -26.10 -2.40
N ILE A 159 13.88 -27.27 -1.76
CA ILE A 159 13.48 -28.54 -2.41
C ILE A 159 12.03 -28.47 -2.89
N SER A 160 11.85 -28.80 -4.17
CA SER A 160 10.54 -28.98 -4.77
C SER A 160 10.10 -30.43 -4.58
N ILE A 161 9.34 -30.67 -3.51
CA ILE A 161 8.83 -32.00 -3.15
C ILE A 161 8.05 -32.62 -4.31
N SER A 162 7.06 -31.90 -4.86
CA SER A 162 6.21 -32.41 -5.94
C SER A 162 7.04 -32.89 -7.14
N ARG A 163 7.91 -32.02 -7.67
CA ARG A 163 8.74 -32.34 -8.83
C ARG A 163 9.77 -33.45 -8.56
N THR A 164 10.32 -33.51 -7.35
CA THR A 164 11.24 -34.58 -6.92
C THR A 164 10.52 -35.93 -6.89
N VAL A 165 9.33 -35.99 -6.28
CA VAL A 165 8.51 -37.21 -6.24
C VAL A 165 8.07 -37.64 -7.63
N THR A 166 7.69 -36.71 -8.51
CA THR A 166 7.35 -37.03 -9.90
C THR A 166 8.53 -37.63 -10.67
N ARG A 167 9.75 -37.09 -10.53
CA ARG A 167 10.95 -37.66 -11.18
C ARG A 167 11.31 -39.04 -10.61
N ALA A 168 11.24 -39.18 -9.29
CA ALA A 168 11.46 -40.46 -8.62
C ALA A 168 10.44 -41.53 -9.06
N LEU A 169 9.18 -41.16 -9.26
CA LEU A 169 8.18 -42.05 -9.82
C LEU A 169 8.51 -42.45 -11.27
N ALA A 170 8.81 -41.47 -12.13
CA ALA A 170 9.17 -41.73 -13.53
C ALA A 170 10.37 -42.68 -13.66
N ARG A 171 11.42 -42.47 -12.85
CA ARG A 171 12.60 -43.35 -12.80
C ARG A 171 12.23 -44.78 -12.36
N ARG A 172 11.41 -44.92 -11.32
CA ARG A 172 10.97 -46.24 -10.83
C ARG A 172 10.13 -46.99 -11.87
N VAL A 173 9.27 -46.29 -12.61
CA VAL A 173 8.51 -46.87 -13.72
C VAL A 173 9.45 -47.30 -14.85
N ALA A 174 10.40 -46.45 -15.26
CA ALA A 174 11.37 -46.77 -16.30
C ALA A 174 12.26 -47.99 -15.96
N LEU A 175 12.73 -48.07 -14.71
CA LEU A 175 13.53 -49.21 -14.23
C LEU A 175 12.70 -50.44 -13.86
N ARG A 176 11.37 -50.39 -14.06
CA ARG A 176 10.41 -51.45 -13.72
C ARG A 176 10.62 -51.95 -12.29
N ARG A 177 10.64 -51.03 -11.33
CA ARG A 177 10.69 -51.38 -9.91
C ARG A 177 9.45 -52.22 -9.57
N PRO A 178 9.61 -53.38 -8.92
CA PRO A 178 8.47 -54.20 -8.50
C PRO A 178 7.54 -53.38 -7.60
N ARG A 179 6.23 -53.52 -7.81
CA ARG A 179 5.22 -52.90 -6.94
C ARG A 179 5.17 -53.67 -5.62
N PRO A 180 4.90 -52.99 -4.48
CA PRO A 180 4.70 -53.68 -3.21
C PRO A 180 3.58 -54.74 -3.29
N GLU A 181 2.51 -54.43 -4.02
CA GLU A 181 1.38 -55.34 -4.26
C GLU A 181 1.82 -56.64 -4.93
N ALA A 182 2.64 -56.56 -5.99
CA ALA A 182 3.13 -57.74 -6.69
C ALA A 182 4.03 -58.63 -5.82
N ILE A 183 4.78 -58.03 -4.88
CA ILE A 183 5.59 -58.78 -3.91
C ILE A 183 4.67 -59.48 -2.90
N ALA A 184 3.65 -58.79 -2.40
CA ALA A 184 2.68 -59.36 -1.46
C ALA A 184 1.87 -60.51 -2.08
N GLU A 185 1.41 -60.36 -3.33
CA GLU A 185 0.73 -61.43 -4.07
C GLU A 185 1.62 -62.68 -4.25
N LEU A 186 2.92 -62.50 -4.45
CA LEU A 186 3.87 -63.61 -4.54
C LEU A 186 4.12 -64.27 -3.19
N GLU A 187 4.18 -63.50 -2.10
CA GLU A 187 4.27 -64.03 -0.74
C GLU A 187 3.04 -64.86 -0.38
N GLU A 188 1.84 -64.38 -0.72
CA GLU A 188 0.59 -65.12 -0.51
C GLU A 188 0.53 -66.40 -1.34
N LYS A 189 0.98 -66.36 -2.61
CA LYS A 189 1.07 -67.57 -3.45
C LYS A 189 2.04 -68.61 -2.89
N ILE A 190 3.15 -68.20 -2.31
CA ILE A 190 4.12 -69.10 -1.67
C ILE A 190 3.51 -69.78 -0.43
N GLU A 191 2.64 -69.09 0.30
CA GLU A 191 1.95 -69.63 1.48
C GLU A 191 0.84 -70.63 1.11
N GLN A 192 0.16 -70.42 -0.02
CA GLN A 192 -0.91 -71.29 -0.51
C GLN A 192 -0.41 -72.51 -1.32
N GLU A 193 0.80 -72.45 -1.88
CA GLU A 193 1.34 -73.53 -2.73
C GLU A 193 1.80 -74.74 -1.90
N THR A 194 1.32 -75.92 -2.28
CA THR A 194 1.58 -77.19 -1.59
C THR A 194 2.67 -78.03 -2.25
N ASP A 195 3.02 -77.71 -3.51
CA ASP A 195 4.03 -78.38 -4.31
C ASP A 195 5.43 -77.78 -4.05
N GLU A 196 6.34 -78.56 -3.47
CA GLU A 196 7.69 -78.11 -3.06
C GLU A 196 8.53 -77.57 -4.23
N ASP A 197 8.41 -78.16 -5.43
CA ASP A 197 9.17 -77.71 -6.60
C ASP A 197 8.69 -76.34 -7.11
N LYS A 198 7.36 -76.12 -7.10
CA LYS A 198 6.76 -74.82 -7.48
C LYS A 198 7.02 -73.77 -6.42
N LYS A 199 6.97 -74.14 -5.15
CA LYS A 199 7.29 -73.26 -4.02
C LYS A 199 8.73 -72.77 -4.10
N ALA A 200 9.68 -73.66 -4.40
CA ALA A 200 11.08 -73.27 -4.59
C ALA A 200 11.26 -72.27 -5.75
N ALA A 201 10.55 -72.46 -6.87
CA ALA A 201 10.58 -71.53 -8.00
C ALA A 201 10.01 -70.14 -7.66
N LEU A 202 8.89 -70.09 -6.94
CA LEU A 202 8.26 -68.84 -6.48
C LEU A 202 9.15 -68.09 -5.47
N VAL A 203 9.82 -68.81 -4.57
CA VAL A 203 10.79 -68.22 -3.63
C VAL A 203 11.96 -67.59 -4.38
N ALA A 204 12.50 -68.26 -5.40
CA ALA A 204 13.57 -67.71 -6.22
C ALA A 204 13.13 -66.44 -6.97
N GLU A 205 11.90 -66.41 -7.49
CA GLU A 205 11.32 -65.21 -8.13
C GLU A 205 11.13 -64.06 -7.12
N LEU A 206 10.64 -64.37 -5.92
CA LEU A 206 10.48 -63.39 -4.84
C LEU A 206 11.83 -62.77 -4.44
N GLU A 207 12.88 -63.59 -4.29
CA GLU A 207 14.23 -63.10 -3.99
C GLU A 207 14.75 -62.19 -5.10
N ALA A 208 14.54 -62.54 -6.37
CA ALA A 208 14.93 -61.71 -7.50
C ALA A 208 14.20 -60.35 -7.51
N LEU A 209 12.88 -60.34 -7.22
CA LEU A 209 12.10 -59.10 -7.12
C LEU A 209 12.52 -58.27 -5.90
N LYS A 210 12.77 -58.88 -4.74
CA LYS A 210 13.26 -58.19 -3.55
C LYS A 210 14.64 -57.57 -3.78
N ALA A 211 15.55 -58.32 -4.43
CA ALA A 211 16.87 -57.82 -4.82
C ALA A 211 16.76 -56.62 -5.78
N LYS A 212 15.86 -56.70 -6.78
CA LYS A 212 15.60 -55.61 -7.72
C LYS A 212 14.99 -54.38 -7.03
N ALA A 213 14.05 -54.58 -6.10
CA ALA A 213 13.43 -53.51 -5.32
C ALA A 213 14.44 -52.80 -4.41
N LYS A 214 15.39 -53.55 -3.81
CA LYS A 214 16.47 -53.01 -2.98
C LYS A 214 17.48 -52.19 -3.80
N ARG A 215 17.77 -52.62 -5.04
CA ARG A 215 18.70 -51.91 -5.95
C ARG A 215 18.14 -50.58 -6.46
N ILE A 216 16.81 -50.43 -6.53
CA ILE A 216 16.14 -49.21 -7.02
C ILE A 216 15.59 -48.39 -5.83
N PRO A 217 16.33 -47.40 -5.32
CA PRO A 217 15.89 -46.62 -4.16
C PRO A 217 14.61 -45.82 -4.46
N PHE A 218 13.87 -45.48 -3.40
CA PHE A 218 12.61 -44.74 -3.52
C PHE A 218 12.82 -43.31 -4.02
N ILE A 219 13.80 -42.60 -3.45
CA ILE A 219 14.32 -41.32 -3.94
C ILE A 219 15.82 -41.51 -4.15
N ASP A 220 16.32 -41.04 -5.29
CA ASP A 220 17.73 -40.99 -5.62
C ASP A 220 18.18 -39.52 -5.66
N PRO A 221 19.43 -39.17 -5.28
CA PRO A 221 19.96 -37.81 -5.46
C PRO A 221 19.71 -37.19 -6.84
N ILE A 222 19.69 -38.00 -7.91
CA ILE A 222 19.40 -37.52 -9.27
C ILE A 222 17.95 -37.05 -9.47
N ASP A 223 17.02 -37.50 -8.60
CA ASP A 223 15.60 -37.14 -8.65
C ASP A 223 15.34 -35.77 -8.01
N ILE A 224 16.23 -35.34 -7.10
CA ILE A 224 16.04 -34.14 -6.28
C ILE A 224 16.07 -32.90 -7.16
N ARG A 225 15.05 -32.04 -7.02
CA ARG A 225 15.00 -30.74 -7.69
C ARG A 225 14.78 -29.62 -6.70
N TYR A 226 15.61 -28.61 -6.80
CA TYR A 226 15.56 -27.39 -5.99
C TYR A 226 14.92 -26.27 -6.81
N ARG A 227 14.09 -25.44 -6.18
CA ARG A 227 13.60 -24.20 -6.78
C ARG A 227 14.79 -23.25 -6.91
N ARG A 228 15.02 -22.77 -8.13
CA ARG A 228 16.09 -21.82 -8.43
C ARG A 228 15.50 -20.42 -8.38
N PHE A 229 16.17 -19.54 -7.66
CA PHE A 229 15.90 -18.10 -7.68
C PHE A 229 17.11 -17.42 -8.29
N GLU A 230 16.87 -16.48 -9.19
CA GLU A 230 17.91 -15.59 -9.72
C GLU A 230 17.63 -14.19 -9.21
N ALA A 231 18.72 -13.48 -8.88
CA ALA A 231 18.67 -12.06 -8.64
C ALA A 231 18.44 -11.37 -9.98
N VAL A 232 17.29 -10.71 -10.11
CA VAL A 232 16.99 -9.82 -11.23
C VAL A 232 17.05 -8.40 -10.70
N PRO A 233 17.78 -7.48 -11.35
CA PRO A 233 17.78 -6.09 -10.94
C PRO A 233 16.36 -5.55 -11.06
N LYS A 234 15.80 -5.07 -9.94
CA LYS A 234 14.53 -4.35 -9.98
C LYS A 234 14.83 -2.88 -10.27
N PRO A 235 14.23 -2.29 -11.31
CA PRO A 235 14.41 -0.87 -11.57
C PRO A 235 13.87 -0.08 -10.38
N ILE A 236 14.73 0.73 -9.76
CA ILE A 236 14.31 1.73 -8.79
C ILE A 236 14.07 3.00 -9.60
N ALA A 237 12.84 3.49 -9.61
CA ALA A 237 12.53 4.78 -10.19
C ALA A 237 13.17 5.86 -9.31
N GLN A 238 14.16 6.57 -9.83
CA GLN A 238 14.67 7.79 -9.23
C GLN A 238 13.74 8.95 -9.60
N ALA A 239 13.51 9.84 -8.63
CA ALA A 239 12.66 10.99 -8.84
C ALA A 239 13.25 12.23 -8.15
N VAL A 240 13.04 13.38 -8.77
CA VAL A 240 13.39 14.69 -8.22
C VAL A 240 12.11 15.50 -8.06
N MET A 241 11.94 16.11 -6.88
CA MET A 241 10.86 17.05 -6.60
C MET A 241 11.43 18.47 -6.51
N PHE A 242 10.96 19.35 -7.36
CA PHE A 242 11.23 20.78 -7.31
C PHE A 242 10.14 21.50 -6.51
N CYS A 243 10.54 22.19 -5.44
CA CYS A 243 9.67 22.99 -4.60
C CYS A 243 9.91 24.47 -4.91
N LEU A 244 8.94 25.14 -5.53
CA LEU A 244 9.02 26.53 -5.99
C LEU A 244 8.16 27.43 -5.08
N MET A 245 8.78 28.09 -4.11
CA MET A 245 8.07 28.99 -3.19
C MET A 245 8.22 30.45 -3.60
N ASP A 246 7.09 31.14 -3.68
CA ASP A 246 7.03 32.59 -3.76
C ASP A 246 7.28 33.21 -2.40
N VAL A 247 8.27 34.09 -2.32
CA VAL A 247 8.63 34.82 -1.10
C VAL A 247 8.60 36.34 -1.32
N SER A 248 7.87 36.78 -2.34
CA SER A 248 7.67 38.18 -2.70
C SER A 248 6.95 38.99 -1.61
N GLY A 249 6.83 40.30 -1.88
CA GLY A 249 6.12 41.24 -1.01
C GLY A 249 4.61 41.13 -1.05
N SER A 250 4.02 40.55 -2.10
CA SER A 250 2.56 40.35 -2.22
C SER A 250 2.05 39.23 -1.30
N MET A 251 2.93 38.28 -0.98
CA MET A 251 2.67 37.20 -0.02
C MET A 251 2.56 37.70 1.43
N SER A 252 1.36 37.66 2.01
CA SER A 252 1.15 37.93 3.44
C SER A 252 1.77 36.86 4.35
N GLU A 253 1.93 37.14 5.65
CA GLU A 253 2.46 36.14 6.61
C GLU A 253 1.58 34.88 6.67
N HIS A 254 0.26 35.04 6.53
CA HIS A 254 -0.69 33.93 6.48
C HIS A 254 -0.48 33.06 5.24
N MET A 255 -0.36 33.68 4.06
CA MET A 255 -0.06 32.97 2.81
C MET A 255 1.27 32.21 2.88
N LYS A 256 2.30 32.84 3.46
CA LYS A 256 3.61 32.21 3.70
C LYS A 256 3.49 31.02 4.66
N ASP A 257 2.69 31.11 5.72
CA ASP A 257 2.44 29.99 6.64
C ASP A 257 1.74 28.81 5.93
N LEU A 258 0.73 29.08 5.10
CA LEU A 258 0.04 28.05 4.31
C LEU A 258 1.00 27.33 3.34
N ALA A 259 1.79 28.10 2.58
CA ALA A 259 2.76 27.55 1.63
C ALA A 259 3.83 26.71 2.35
N LYS A 260 4.38 27.20 3.47
CA LYS A 260 5.36 26.46 4.28
C LYS A 260 4.78 25.15 4.80
N ARG A 261 3.53 25.16 5.29
CA ARG A 261 2.84 23.95 5.76
C ARG A 261 2.65 22.91 4.66
N PHE A 262 2.27 23.35 3.46
CA PHE A 262 2.17 22.47 2.30
C PHE A 262 3.53 21.82 1.98
N TYR A 263 4.61 22.59 1.90
CA TYR A 263 5.95 22.06 1.61
C TYR A 263 6.52 21.18 2.73
N MET A 264 6.25 21.49 4.00
CA MET A 264 6.62 20.62 5.11
C MET A 264 5.93 19.26 5.00
N LEU A 265 4.64 19.25 4.66
CA LEU A 265 3.89 18.01 4.44
C LEU A 265 4.45 17.21 3.26
N LEU A 266 4.77 17.91 2.16
CA LEU A 266 5.42 17.32 0.98
C LEU A 266 6.77 16.71 1.33
N TYR A 267 7.60 17.42 2.10
CA TYR A 267 8.90 16.93 2.54
C TYR A 267 8.79 15.67 3.40
N VAL A 268 7.89 15.68 4.40
CA VAL A 268 7.64 14.51 5.26
C VAL A 268 7.11 13.34 4.43
N PHE A 269 6.21 13.60 3.49
CA PHE A 269 5.70 12.60 2.56
C PHE A 269 6.82 11.94 1.76
N LEU A 270 7.67 12.73 1.11
CA LEU A 270 8.72 12.24 0.22
C LEU A 270 9.79 11.46 0.99
N THR A 271 10.31 12.03 2.08
CA THR A 271 11.38 11.42 2.89
C THR A 271 10.94 10.12 3.58
N ARG A 272 9.67 10.00 3.97
CA ARG A 272 9.14 8.78 4.61
C ARG A 272 8.76 7.71 3.59
N ARG A 273 8.17 8.08 2.45
CA ARG A 273 7.61 7.12 1.48
C ARG A 273 8.63 6.63 0.46
N TYR A 274 9.64 7.44 0.15
CA TYR A 274 10.62 7.16 -0.89
C TYR A 274 12.05 7.30 -0.36
N ARG A 275 12.90 6.32 -0.67
CA ARG A 275 14.31 6.34 -0.28
C ARG A 275 15.22 7.08 -1.26
N HIS A 276 14.82 7.12 -2.54
CA HIS A 276 15.63 7.64 -3.64
C HIS A 276 14.88 8.78 -4.33
N VAL A 277 14.52 9.80 -3.54
CA VAL A 277 13.96 11.06 -4.05
C VAL A 277 14.88 12.19 -3.65
N GLU A 278 15.30 12.99 -4.64
CA GLU A 278 16.02 14.24 -4.40
C GLU A 278 15.02 15.39 -4.32
N ILE A 279 15.21 16.30 -3.37
CA ILE A 279 14.33 17.45 -3.16
C ILE A 279 15.16 18.70 -3.39
N VAL A 280 14.73 19.53 -4.35
CA VAL A 280 15.39 20.79 -4.70
C VAL A 280 14.47 21.93 -4.32
N PHE A 281 14.96 22.85 -3.49
CA PHE A 281 14.22 24.00 -3.04
C PHE A 281 14.63 25.24 -3.83
N ILE A 282 13.65 25.88 -4.45
CA ILE A 282 13.83 27.12 -5.20
C ILE A 282 12.90 28.16 -4.59
N ARG A 283 13.47 29.26 -4.12
CA ARG A 283 12.69 30.43 -3.73
C ARG A 283 12.83 31.51 -4.80
N HIS A 284 11.78 32.31 -4.98
CA HIS A 284 11.81 33.38 -5.97
C HIS A 284 11.13 34.66 -5.48
N THR A 285 11.69 35.76 -5.96
CA THR A 285 11.14 37.12 -5.93
C THR A 285 11.24 37.69 -7.35
N ASP A 286 11.96 38.80 -7.52
CA ASP A 286 12.51 39.30 -8.78
C ASP A 286 13.63 38.42 -9.34
N ARG A 287 14.28 37.61 -8.49
CA ARG A 287 15.27 36.61 -8.89
C ARG A 287 14.99 35.29 -8.17
N ALA A 288 15.35 34.18 -8.81
CA ALA A 288 15.24 32.86 -8.23
C ALA A 288 16.62 32.29 -7.89
N GLU A 289 16.67 31.54 -6.80
CA GLU A 289 17.87 30.84 -6.35
C GLU A 289 17.54 29.48 -5.74
N GLU A 290 18.46 28.54 -5.91
CA GLU A 290 18.45 27.25 -5.22
C GLU A 290 18.93 27.46 -3.78
N VAL A 291 18.16 26.97 -2.81
CA VAL A 291 18.44 27.14 -1.38
C VAL A 291 18.39 25.80 -0.65
N ASP A 292 18.94 25.78 0.56
CA ASP A 292 18.79 24.64 1.46
C ASP A 292 17.43 24.65 2.18
N GLU A 293 17.13 23.53 2.85
CA GLU A 293 15.88 23.34 3.61
C GLU A 293 15.67 24.46 4.64
N GLN A 294 16.71 24.81 5.40
CA GLN A 294 16.61 25.81 6.46
C GLN A 294 16.30 27.20 5.90
N THR A 295 16.97 27.61 4.84
CA THR A 295 16.75 28.91 4.19
C THR A 295 15.41 28.96 3.48
N PHE A 296 14.94 27.85 2.91
CA PHE A 296 13.62 27.76 2.28
C PHE A 296 12.48 28.01 3.27
N PHE A 297 12.53 27.41 4.47
CA PHE A 297 11.45 27.54 5.45
C PHE A 297 11.56 28.77 6.36
N TYR A 298 12.77 29.23 6.67
CA TYR A 298 13.00 30.28 7.68
C TYR A 298 13.65 31.55 7.13
N GLY A 299 14.18 31.52 5.90
CA GLY A 299 14.89 32.65 5.32
C GLY A 299 13.97 33.84 5.06
N PRO A 300 14.35 35.06 5.50
CA PRO A 300 13.65 36.26 5.09
C PRO A 300 13.94 36.56 3.62
N ALA A 301 12.90 36.96 2.88
CA ALA A 301 13.02 37.48 1.53
C ALA A 301 11.83 38.41 1.28
N SER A 302 12.09 39.47 0.51
CA SER A 302 11.12 40.49 0.12
C SER A 302 11.60 41.11 -1.18
N GLY A 303 10.68 41.29 -2.13
CA GLY A 303 10.98 41.73 -3.49
C GLY A 303 9.74 41.70 -4.37
N GLY A 304 9.93 41.98 -5.67
CA GLY A 304 8.87 41.80 -6.66
C GLY A 304 8.56 40.32 -6.94
N THR A 305 7.63 40.08 -7.85
CA THR A 305 7.18 38.72 -8.21
C THR A 305 7.42 38.47 -9.69
N LEU A 306 8.47 37.70 -10.00
CA LEU A 306 8.80 37.23 -11.36
C LEU A 306 8.87 35.71 -11.37
N VAL A 307 7.77 35.07 -11.78
CA VAL A 307 7.65 33.60 -11.79
C VAL A 307 8.55 32.97 -12.85
N SER A 308 8.79 33.64 -13.99
CA SER A 308 9.69 33.13 -15.02
C SER A 308 11.10 32.87 -14.49
N SER A 309 11.56 33.66 -13.51
CA SER A 309 12.88 33.48 -12.90
C SER A 309 12.99 32.12 -12.22
N ALA A 310 11.93 31.69 -11.54
CA ALA A 310 11.86 30.40 -10.84
C ALA A 310 11.86 29.23 -11.84
N LEU A 311 11.07 29.35 -12.91
CA LEU A 311 10.98 28.34 -13.95
C LEU A 311 12.27 28.22 -14.76
N GLN A 312 12.95 29.34 -15.03
CA GLN A 312 14.25 29.35 -15.67
C GLN A 312 15.31 28.66 -14.79
N CYS A 313 15.34 28.99 -13.49
CA CYS A 313 16.23 28.34 -12.53
C CYS A 313 15.98 26.82 -12.47
N MET A 314 14.71 26.40 -12.40
CA MET A 314 14.34 24.98 -12.49
C MET A 314 14.84 24.33 -13.78
N HIS A 315 14.64 24.99 -14.92
CA HIS A 315 15.09 24.47 -16.22
C HIS A 315 16.61 24.28 -16.27
N ASP A 316 17.37 25.24 -15.74
CA ASP A 316 18.84 25.19 -15.71
C ASP A 316 19.35 24.07 -14.79
N ILE A 317 18.71 23.85 -13.64
CA ILE A 317 19.02 22.75 -12.72
C ILE A 317 18.69 21.39 -13.36
N VAL A 318 17.52 21.27 -13.99
CA VAL A 318 17.14 20.05 -14.74
C VAL A 318 18.19 19.74 -15.81
N ARG A 319 18.57 20.72 -16.63
CA ARG A 319 19.51 20.51 -17.73
C ARG A 319 20.92 20.14 -17.24
N SER A 320 21.34 20.65 -16.08
CA SER A 320 22.68 20.44 -15.55
C SER A 320 22.81 19.15 -14.71
N ARG A 321 21.82 18.83 -13.88
CA ARG A 321 21.88 17.72 -12.91
C ARG A 321 20.94 16.55 -13.22
N PHE A 322 19.76 16.79 -13.79
CA PHE A 322 18.70 15.79 -13.90
C PHE A 322 18.29 15.51 -15.34
N ARG A 323 18.93 14.51 -15.96
CA ARG A 323 18.56 14.09 -17.33
C ARG A 323 17.13 13.52 -17.33
N PRO A 324 16.21 14.07 -18.15
CA PRO A 324 14.82 13.60 -18.19
C PRO A 324 14.65 12.13 -18.62
N SER A 325 15.68 11.49 -19.18
CA SER A 325 15.69 10.07 -19.55
C SER A 325 15.85 9.12 -18.36
N ASP A 326 16.50 9.60 -17.31
CA ASP A 326 16.98 8.79 -16.19
C ASP A 326 16.20 9.11 -14.90
N TRP A 327 15.70 10.35 -14.79
CA TRP A 327 14.96 10.84 -13.62
C TRP A 327 13.50 11.14 -13.94
N ASN A 328 12.61 10.84 -12.99
CA ASN A 328 11.25 11.38 -12.98
C ASN A 328 11.24 12.75 -12.31
N ILE A 329 10.80 13.76 -13.04
CA ILE A 329 10.81 15.16 -12.63
C ILE A 329 9.40 15.57 -12.20
N TYR A 330 9.30 16.02 -10.96
CA TYR A 330 8.10 16.54 -10.36
C TYR A 330 8.32 17.99 -9.95
N ALA A 331 7.29 18.81 -10.03
CA ALA A 331 7.33 20.17 -9.52
C ALA A 331 6.09 20.51 -8.73
N ALA A 332 6.27 21.26 -7.66
CA ALA A 332 5.22 21.86 -6.87
C ALA A 332 5.54 23.35 -6.69
N GLN A 333 4.62 24.21 -7.11
CA GLN A 333 4.72 25.67 -6.99
C GLN A 333 3.64 26.18 -6.05
N ALA A 334 4.00 27.14 -5.19
CA ALA A 334 3.07 27.85 -4.32
C ALA A 334 3.29 29.37 -4.44
N SER A 335 2.22 30.12 -4.73
CA SER A 335 2.21 31.58 -4.92
C SER A 335 0.82 32.15 -4.63
N ASP A 336 0.67 33.48 -4.49
CA ASP A 336 -0.63 34.18 -4.38
C ASP A 336 -1.33 34.33 -5.73
N GLY A 337 -0.62 34.01 -6.82
CA GLY A 337 -1.14 34.19 -8.17
C GLY A 337 -0.82 35.56 -8.79
N ASP A 338 -0.09 36.42 -8.07
CA ASP A 338 0.38 37.69 -8.62
C ASP A 338 1.59 37.47 -9.53
N ASN A 339 1.61 38.18 -10.66
CA ASN A 339 2.75 38.15 -11.57
C ASN A 339 2.80 39.43 -12.39
N ALA A 340 4.02 39.87 -12.72
CA ALA A 340 4.18 40.98 -13.64
C ALA A 340 3.54 40.63 -15.01
N THR A 341 2.77 41.57 -15.57
CA THR A 341 2.10 41.36 -16.86
C THR A 341 3.09 41.08 -17.99
N SER A 342 4.26 41.72 -17.95
CA SER A 342 5.37 41.49 -18.89
C SER A 342 5.99 40.10 -18.78
N ASP A 343 5.79 39.41 -17.65
CA ASP A 343 6.38 38.11 -17.37
C ASP A 343 5.47 36.94 -17.77
N SER A 344 4.17 37.18 -17.84
CA SER A 344 3.16 36.13 -18.07
C SER A 344 3.34 35.38 -19.39
N GLU A 345 3.78 36.07 -20.45
CA GLU A 345 4.08 35.45 -21.74
C GLU A 345 5.33 34.54 -21.67
N ASN A 346 6.36 34.97 -20.95
CA ASN A 346 7.57 34.18 -20.74
C ASN A 346 7.28 32.93 -19.90
N VAL A 347 6.45 33.05 -18.86
CA VAL A 347 6.00 31.92 -18.03
C VAL A 347 5.27 30.88 -18.88
N ALA A 348 4.31 31.30 -19.71
CA ALA A 348 3.57 30.39 -20.57
C ALA A 348 4.49 29.63 -21.53
N ARG A 349 5.46 30.34 -22.13
CA ARG A 349 6.44 29.75 -23.03
C ARG A 349 7.34 28.74 -22.32
N LEU A 350 7.93 29.11 -21.19
CA LEU A 350 8.81 28.22 -20.41
C LEU A 350 8.08 26.97 -19.92
N LEU A 351 6.83 27.10 -19.46
CA LEU A 351 6.05 25.94 -19.04
C LEU A 351 5.79 25.00 -20.21
N THR A 352 5.30 25.52 -21.33
CA THR A 352 4.88 24.73 -22.50
C THR A 352 6.07 24.08 -23.20
N ASP A 353 7.15 24.83 -23.41
CA ASP A 353 8.26 24.37 -24.24
C ASP A 353 9.31 23.59 -23.43
N ASN A 354 9.52 23.94 -22.16
CA ASN A 354 10.70 23.50 -21.41
C ASN A 354 10.41 22.64 -20.17
N ILE A 355 9.32 22.89 -19.44
CA ILE A 355 9.05 22.25 -18.14
C ILE A 355 8.02 21.12 -18.26
N LEU A 356 6.81 21.40 -18.73
CA LEU A 356 5.72 20.43 -18.79
C LEU A 356 6.05 19.19 -19.65
N PRO A 357 6.77 19.29 -20.79
CA PRO A 357 7.14 18.11 -21.58
C PRO A 357 8.12 17.16 -20.88
N VAL A 358 8.95 17.68 -19.96
CA VAL A 358 9.95 16.87 -19.24
C VAL A 358 9.45 16.36 -17.90
N SER A 359 8.48 17.06 -17.29
CA SER A 359 7.86 16.72 -16.00
C SER A 359 6.76 15.67 -16.11
N GLN A 360 6.69 14.77 -15.13
CA GLN A 360 5.61 13.79 -15.02
C GLN A 360 4.36 14.40 -14.38
N PHE A 361 4.55 15.38 -13.49
CA PHE A 361 3.46 16.04 -12.79
C PHE A 361 3.91 17.40 -12.28
N PHE A 362 3.09 18.42 -12.56
CA PHE A 362 3.26 19.77 -12.05
C PHE A 362 2.06 20.14 -11.18
N ALA A 363 2.30 20.46 -9.91
CA ALA A 363 1.30 20.95 -8.98
C ALA A 363 1.44 22.46 -8.80
N TYR A 364 0.34 23.19 -8.97
CA TYR A 364 0.26 24.61 -8.66
C TYR A 364 -0.73 24.82 -7.51
N LEU A 365 -0.24 25.49 -6.47
CA LEU A 365 -1.01 25.85 -5.28
C LEU A 365 -1.11 27.37 -5.20
N GLU A 366 -2.33 27.88 -5.32
CA GLU A 366 -2.60 29.29 -5.09
C GLU A 366 -3.04 29.51 -3.65
N VAL A 367 -2.32 30.35 -2.91
CA VAL A 367 -2.66 30.66 -1.52
C VAL A 367 -3.37 32.00 -1.43
N GLY A 368 -4.50 32.00 -0.72
CA GLY A 368 -5.36 33.16 -0.54
C GLY A 368 -5.22 33.82 0.82
N GLU A 369 -5.76 35.02 0.93
CA GLU A 369 -5.93 35.67 2.23
C GLU A 369 -7.15 35.11 2.96
N SER A 370 -7.07 35.01 4.28
CA SER A 370 -8.21 34.62 5.11
C SER A 370 -9.12 35.83 5.32
N GLY A 371 -10.44 35.66 5.12
CA GLY A 371 -11.44 36.66 5.53
C GLY A 371 -12.10 37.49 4.42
N THR A 372 -11.86 37.23 3.14
CA THR A 372 -12.70 37.82 2.08
C THR A 372 -14.06 37.10 2.06
N TYR A 373 -15.17 37.83 2.28
CA TYR A 373 -16.56 37.30 2.34
C TYR A 373 -17.06 36.60 1.06
N SER A 374 -16.22 36.47 0.03
CA SER A 374 -16.50 35.76 -1.21
C SER A 374 -16.25 34.26 -1.05
N PHE A 375 -17.27 33.44 -1.31
CA PHE A 375 -17.20 31.96 -1.25
C PHE A 375 -16.14 31.38 -2.21
N GLU A 376 -15.75 32.13 -3.24
CA GLU A 376 -14.76 31.73 -4.25
C GLU A 376 -13.58 32.71 -4.27
N MET A 377 -12.37 32.18 -4.50
CA MET A 377 -11.17 32.98 -4.78
C MET A 377 -11.28 33.52 -6.21
N PRO A 378 -11.14 34.84 -6.45
CA PRO A 378 -11.00 35.36 -7.80
C PRO A 378 -9.88 34.64 -8.55
N ASP A 379 -10.03 34.50 -9.86
CA ASP A 379 -8.97 33.94 -10.68
C ASP A 379 -7.85 34.96 -10.84
N SER A 380 -6.69 34.62 -10.30
CA SER A 380 -5.47 35.41 -10.46
C SER A 380 -5.01 35.37 -11.92
N ALA A 381 -4.04 36.25 -12.25
CA ALA A 381 -3.43 36.28 -13.58
C ALA A 381 -2.75 34.94 -13.90
N LEU A 382 -2.05 34.36 -12.92
CA LEU A 382 -1.40 33.05 -13.06
C LEU A 382 -2.42 31.91 -13.14
N TRP A 383 -3.49 31.95 -12.34
CA TRP A 383 -4.55 30.94 -12.40
C TRP A 383 -5.14 30.84 -13.80
N SER A 384 -5.54 31.98 -14.35
CA SER A 384 -6.13 32.06 -15.69
C SER A 384 -5.17 31.62 -16.80
N LEU A 385 -3.85 31.79 -16.59
CA LEU A 385 -2.80 31.35 -17.51
C LEU A 385 -2.67 29.81 -17.47
N TYR A 386 -2.57 29.26 -16.26
CA TYR A 386 -2.33 27.84 -16.04
C TYR A 386 -3.57 27.01 -16.40
N GLU A 387 -4.77 27.55 -16.19
CA GLU A 387 -6.02 26.91 -16.60
C GLU A 387 -6.08 26.72 -18.13
N ARG A 388 -5.64 27.74 -18.90
CA ARG A 388 -5.51 27.63 -20.35
C ARG A 388 -4.51 26.56 -20.77
N LEU A 389 -3.38 26.44 -20.07
CA LEU A 389 -2.40 25.37 -20.33
C LEU A 389 -2.95 23.99 -19.99
N ARG A 390 -3.67 23.86 -18.87
CA ARG A 390 -4.31 22.62 -18.47
C ARG A 390 -5.38 22.16 -19.47
N ALA A 391 -6.13 23.10 -20.06
CA ALA A 391 -7.12 22.79 -21.09
C ALA A 391 -6.48 22.14 -22.34
N ASN A 392 -5.20 22.38 -22.59
CA ASN A 392 -4.44 21.77 -23.70
C ASN A 392 -3.99 20.31 -23.41
N GLY A 393 -4.33 19.76 -22.23
CA GLY A 393 -4.05 18.36 -21.88
C GLY A 393 -2.71 18.13 -21.17
N GLU A 394 -2.05 19.19 -20.71
CA GLU A 394 -0.78 19.12 -19.98
C GLU A 394 -0.93 18.49 -18.58
N PRO A 395 0.12 17.85 -18.02
CA PRO A 395 0.09 17.18 -16.70
C PRO A 395 0.14 18.17 -15.52
N LEU A 396 -0.78 19.13 -15.53
CA LEU A 396 -0.89 20.25 -14.60
C LEU A 396 -2.10 20.06 -13.67
N SER A 397 -1.86 20.11 -12.36
CA SER A 397 -2.91 20.06 -11.34
C SER A 397 -2.88 21.34 -10.50
N MET A 398 -4.01 22.03 -10.42
CA MET A 398 -4.11 23.35 -9.79
C MET A 398 -5.12 23.33 -8.64
N ARG A 399 -4.76 23.89 -7.49
CA ARG A 399 -5.64 23.99 -6.32
C ARG A 399 -5.47 25.33 -5.63
N LYS A 400 -6.54 25.83 -5.02
CA LYS A 400 -6.53 27.04 -4.19
C LYS A 400 -6.67 26.64 -2.71
N VAL A 401 -6.00 27.36 -1.82
CA VAL A 401 -6.08 27.17 -0.36
C VAL A 401 -6.17 28.52 0.32
N ARG A 402 -7.12 28.66 1.25
CA ARG A 402 -7.29 29.85 2.08
C ARG A 402 -7.05 29.57 3.54
N ASP A 403 -7.52 28.42 4.00
CA ASP A 403 -7.51 28.07 5.40
C ASP A 403 -6.55 26.90 5.67
N ARG A 404 -6.05 26.86 6.90
CA ARG A 404 -5.11 25.81 7.34
C ARG A 404 -5.73 24.41 7.27
N SER A 405 -7.04 24.29 7.48
CA SER A 405 -7.79 23.04 7.40
C SER A 405 -7.89 22.49 5.97
N GLU A 406 -7.79 23.34 4.95
CA GLU A 406 -7.90 22.96 3.54
C GLU A 406 -6.60 22.38 2.96
N ILE A 407 -5.45 22.65 3.60
CA ILE A 407 -4.13 22.19 3.14
C ILE A 407 -4.14 20.67 2.97
N PHE A 408 -4.69 19.94 3.94
CA PHE A 408 -4.66 18.48 3.90
C PHE A 408 -5.58 17.89 2.81
N PRO A 409 -6.88 18.25 2.71
CA PRO A 409 -7.73 17.84 1.61
C PRO A 409 -7.10 18.12 0.24
N VAL A 410 -6.50 19.30 0.06
CA VAL A 410 -5.82 19.68 -1.18
C VAL A 410 -4.58 18.84 -1.45
N PHE A 411 -3.72 18.65 -0.44
CA PHE A 411 -2.53 17.81 -0.56
C PHE A 411 -2.88 16.36 -0.91
N HIS A 412 -3.88 15.79 -0.22
CA HIS A 412 -4.36 14.45 -0.49
C HIS A 412 -4.91 14.36 -1.92
N ASP A 413 -5.69 15.33 -2.38
CA ASP A 413 -6.26 15.29 -3.73
C ASP A 413 -5.20 15.39 -4.84
N LEU A 414 -4.13 16.14 -4.60
CA LEU A 414 -2.97 16.24 -5.51
C LEU A 414 -2.19 14.93 -5.63
N PHE A 415 -1.95 14.25 -4.50
CA PHE A 415 -1.06 13.08 -4.43
C PHE A 415 -1.76 11.75 -4.10
N GLN A 416 -3.09 11.69 -4.14
CA GLN A 416 -3.81 10.44 -3.94
C GLN A 416 -3.46 9.44 -5.02
N ARG A 417 -3.42 8.17 -4.61
CA ARG A 417 -3.21 7.06 -5.53
C ARG A 417 -4.33 7.02 -6.58
N ARG A 418 -4.04 7.44 -7.81
CA ARG A 418 -4.94 7.29 -8.95
C ARG A 418 -5.03 5.80 -9.27
N GLY A 419 -6.14 5.17 -8.86
CA GLY A 419 -6.39 3.77 -9.15
C GLY A 419 -6.28 3.51 -10.66
N THR A 420 -5.63 2.40 -11.02
CA THR A 420 -5.51 1.82 -12.36
C THR A 420 -6.90 1.46 -12.94
N THR A 421 -7.74 2.45 -13.18
CA THR A 421 -9.08 2.29 -13.77
C THR A 421 -9.07 2.67 -15.25
N GLN A 422 -8.12 3.50 -15.71
CA GLN A 422 -8.02 3.89 -17.12
C GLN A 422 -7.41 2.82 -18.04
N GLU A 423 -6.70 1.81 -17.52
CA GLU A 423 -6.14 0.71 -18.34
C GLU A 423 -7.17 -0.37 -18.74
N ARG A 424 -8.43 -0.31 -18.27
CA ARG A 424 -9.48 -1.27 -18.65
C ARG A 424 -10.54 -0.76 -19.62
N ALA A 425 -10.47 0.53 -20.01
CA ALA A 425 -11.41 1.11 -20.97
C ALA A 425 -10.86 1.20 -22.41
N ALA A 426 -9.60 0.78 -22.62
CA ALA A 426 -8.95 0.73 -23.93
C ALA A 426 -8.25 -0.62 -24.13
N SER A 427 -9.02 -1.72 -24.07
CA SER A 427 -8.63 -3.04 -24.58
C SER A 427 -9.87 -3.77 -25.09
#